data_AF-V6MAV6-F1
#
_entry.id   AF-V6MAV6-F1
#
_cell.length_a   1.000
_cell.length_b   1.000
_cell.length_c   1.000
_cell.angle_alpha   90.00
_cell.angle_beta   90.00
_cell.angle_gamma   90.00
#
_symmetry.space_group_name_H-M   'P 1'
#
loop_
_entity.id
_entity.type
_entity.pdbx_description
1 polymer ?
#
loop_
_entity_poly.entity_id
_entity_poly.type
_entity_poly.pdbx_seq_one_letter_code
_entity_poly.pdbx_strand_id
1 'polypeptide(L)'
;MKVDKTSLIVEATAEMARFSDVINGTAAFNPVDYGRLRELARDLQRQEDAELSLYGRKLFELYRHIEKYAELLERYPAHSRPVRKVSEAAMKTAATLERIGERLEADVYRKAGEKYGV
;
A
#
# COMPACT_ATOMS: atom_id res chain seq x y z
N MET A 1 -20.47 13.81 -1.53
CA MET A 1 -20.05 13.28 -0.22
C MET A 1 -18.53 13.40 -0.19
N LYS A 2 -17.94 14.26 0.67
CA LYS A 2 -16.48 14.37 0.77
C LYS A 2 -15.98 13.09 1.44
N VAL A 3 -15.31 12.22 0.69
CA VAL A 3 -14.68 11.04 1.27
C VAL A 3 -13.56 11.54 2.19
N ASP A 4 -13.58 11.07 3.44
CA ASP A 4 -12.56 11.46 4.40
C ASP A 4 -11.22 10.83 3.98
N LYS A 5 -10.25 11.70 3.67
CA LYS A 5 -8.92 11.32 3.21
C LYS A 5 -8.24 10.39 4.22
N THR A 6 -8.46 10.65 5.51
CA THR A 6 -7.89 9.88 6.62
C THR A 6 -8.48 8.47 6.64
N SER A 7 -9.78 8.32 6.42
CA SER A 7 -10.44 7.01 6.36
C SER A 7 -9.87 6.13 5.23
N LEU A 8 -9.61 6.70 4.05
CA LEU A 8 -9.07 5.94 2.92
C LEU A 8 -7.64 5.45 3.15
N ILE A 9 -6.81 6.26 3.82
CA ILE A 9 -5.43 5.90 4.13
C ILE A 9 -5.40 4.82 5.22
N VAL A 10 -6.17 4.97 6.29
CA VAL A 10 -6.26 3.97 7.36
C VAL A 10 -6.72 2.62 6.82
N GLU A 11 -7.75 2.62 5.97
CA GLU A 11 -8.25 1.41 5.33
C GLU A 11 -7.20 0.78 4.42
N ALA A 12 -6.51 1.58 3.60
CA ALA A 12 -5.44 1.08 2.74
C ALA A 12 -4.25 0.48 3.53
N THR A 13 -3.82 1.13 4.62
CA THR A 13 -2.75 0.63 5.49
C THR A 13 -3.14 -0.68 6.15
N ALA A 14 -4.38 -0.82 6.62
CA ALA A 14 -4.89 -2.06 7.19
C ALA A 14 -4.89 -3.21 6.17
N GLU A 15 -5.30 -2.90 4.93
CA GLU A 15 -5.29 -3.86 3.83
C GLU A 15 -3.87 -4.29 3.41
N MET A 16 -2.87 -3.39 3.55
CA MET A 16 -1.46 -3.69 3.28
C MET A 16 -0.82 -4.63 4.30
N ALA A 17 -1.29 -4.65 5.56
CA ALA A 17 -0.69 -5.46 6.62
C ALA A 17 -0.59 -6.95 6.24
N ARG A 18 -1.58 -7.44 5.48
CA ARG A 18 -1.62 -8.82 4.97
C ARG A 18 -0.52 -9.16 3.97
N PHE A 19 0.14 -8.17 3.34
CA PHE A 19 1.26 -8.44 2.43
C PHE A 19 2.53 -8.88 3.17
N SER A 20 2.70 -8.46 4.42
CA SER A 20 3.82 -8.92 5.25
C SER A 20 3.76 -10.43 5.47
N ASP A 21 2.57 -10.98 5.67
CA ASP A 21 2.37 -12.43 5.83
C ASP A 21 2.73 -13.21 4.56
N VAL A 22 2.41 -12.66 3.38
CA VAL A 22 2.81 -13.25 2.11
C VAL A 22 4.32 -13.21 1.91
N ILE A 23 4.97 -12.08 2.20
CA ILE A 23 6.43 -11.93 2.08
C ILE A 23 7.17 -12.87 3.06
N ASN A 24 6.64 -13.01 4.28
CA ASN A 24 7.22 -13.89 5.30
C ASN A 24 6.91 -15.38 5.06
N GLY A 25 6.07 -15.70 4.07
CA GLY A 25 5.67 -17.06 3.75
C GLY A 25 4.72 -17.68 4.77
N THR A 26 4.08 -16.87 5.62
CA THR A 26 3.07 -17.32 6.60
C THR A 26 1.66 -17.40 5.99
N ALA A 27 1.46 -16.81 4.81
CA ALA A 27 0.24 -16.91 4.02
C ALA A 27 0.55 -17.08 2.52
N ALA A 28 -0.31 -17.81 1.81
CA ALA A 28 -0.29 -17.86 0.35
C ALA A 28 -0.97 -16.62 -0.24
N PHE A 29 -0.50 -16.15 -1.39
CA PHE A 29 -1.16 -15.06 -2.09
C PHE A 29 -2.41 -15.59 -2.83
N ASN A 30 -3.56 -14.96 -2.58
CA ASN A 30 -4.78 -15.17 -3.34
C ASN A 30 -5.32 -13.81 -3.84
N PRO A 31 -5.40 -13.58 -5.16
CA PRO A 31 -5.89 -12.32 -5.72
C PRO A 31 -7.30 -11.91 -5.25
N VAL A 32 -8.14 -12.86 -4.86
CA VAL A 32 -9.52 -12.56 -4.43
C VAL A 32 -9.53 -11.78 -3.10
N ASP A 33 -8.59 -12.08 -2.21
CA ASP A 33 -8.51 -11.50 -0.87
C ASP A 33 -8.13 -10.01 -0.87
N TYR A 34 -7.63 -9.51 -2.01
CA TYR A 34 -7.19 -8.12 -2.18
C TYR A 34 -8.15 -7.31 -3.08
N GLY A 35 -9.40 -7.76 -3.25
CA GLY A 35 -10.42 -7.02 -3.98
C GLY A 35 -10.60 -5.60 -3.46
N ARG A 36 -10.74 -5.45 -2.14
CA ARG A 36 -10.93 -4.15 -1.48
C ARG A 36 -9.72 -3.24 -1.64
N LEU A 37 -8.51 -3.76 -1.41
CA LEU A 37 -7.26 -3.01 -1.66
C LEU A 37 -7.18 -2.46 -3.09
N ARG A 38 -7.56 -3.25 -4.10
CA ARG A 38 -7.55 -2.79 -5.50
C ARG A 38 -8.57 -1.70 -5.77
N GLU A 39 -9.75 -1.76 -5.15
CA GLU A 39 -10.76 -0.69 -5.23
C GLU A 39 -10.24 0.59 -4.59
N LEU A 40 -9.73 0.50 -3.36
CA LEU A 40 -9.13 1.63 -2.65
C LEU A 40 -8.01 2.28 -3.45
N ALA A 41 -7.12 1.47 -4.04
CA ALA A 41 -6.05 1.98 -4.87
C ALA A 41 -6.59 2.79 -6.07
N ARG A 42 -7.66 2.33 -6.72
CA ARG A 42 -8.31 3.05 -7.84
C ARG A 42 -8.98 4.33 -7.39
N ASP A 43 -9.64 4.31 -6.24
CA ASP A 43 -10.34 5.49 -5.70
C ASP A 43 -9.35 6.56 -5.25
N LEU A 44 -8.24 6.15 -4.63
CA LEU A 44 -7.13 7.02 -4.26
C LEU A 44 -6.43 7.62 -5.50
N GLN A 45 -6.20 6.82 -6.54
CA GLN A 45 -5.60 7.30 -7.80
C GLN A 45 -6.41 8.42 -8.47
N ARG A 46 -7.73 8.40 -8.33
CA ARG A 46 -8.67 9.37 -8.92
C ARG A 46 -8.82 10.65 -8.11
N GLN A 47 -8.21 10.74 -6.93
CA GLN A 47 -8.24 11.97 -6.14
C GLN A 47 -7.46 13.09 -6.85
N GLU A 48 -7.99 14.31 -6.79
CA GLU A 48 -7.31 15.51 -7.30
C GLU A 48 -6.07 15.87 -6.48
N ASP A 49 -6.04 15.44 -5.22
CA ASP A 49 -4.89 15.58 -4.35
C ASP A 49 -3.72 14.72 -4.85
N ALA A 50 -2.61 15.37 -5.21
CA ALA A 50 -1.46 14.72 -5.80
C ALA A 50 -0.82 13.65 -4.89
N GLU A 51 -0.85 13.85 -3.57
CA GLU A 51 -0.29 12.90 -2.61
C GLU A 51 -1.19 11.67 -2.44
N LEU A 52 -2.52 11.86 -2.39
CA LEU A 52 -3.46 10.73 -2.39
C LEU A 52 -3.40 9.93 -3.70
N SER A 53 -3.34 10.63 -4.83
CA SER A 53 -3.19 9.99 -6.14
C SER A 53 -1.89 9.18 -6.21
N LEU A 54 -0.79 9.73 -5.70
CA LEU A 54 0.49 9.02 -5.60
C LEU A 54 0.41 7.81 -4.67
N TYR A 55 -0.23 7.95 -3.51
CA TYR A 55 -0.44 6.86 -2.57
C TYR A 55 -1.21 5.70 -3.24
N GLY A 56 -2.31 6.00 -3.93
CA GLY A 56 -3.08 4.99 -4.66
C GLY A 56 -2.28 4.30 -5.77
N ARG A 57 -1.41 5.03 -6.49
CA ARG A 57 -0.49 4.43 -7.49
C ARG A 57 0.49 3.46 -6.84
N LYS A 58 1.11 3.87 -5.73
CA LYS A 58 2.07 3.04 -5.00
C LYS A 58 1.43 1.83 -4.34
N LEU A 59 0.19 1.95 -3.85
CA LEU A 59 -0.57 0.84 -3.29
C LEU A 59 -0.81 -0.25 -4.34
N PHE A 60 -1.20 0.15 -5.56
CA PHE A 60 -1.37 -0.77 -6.67
C PHE A 60 -0.05 -1.41 -7.11
N GLU A 61 1.04 -0.63 -7.14
CA GLU A 61 2.38 -1.12 -7.45
C GLU A 61 2.85 -2.18 -6.44
N LEU A 62 2.60 -1.98 -5.15
CA LEU A 62 2.90 -2.96 -4.10
C LEU A 62 2.14 -4.27 -4.37
N TYR A 63 0.83 -4.19 -4.59
CA TYR A 63 0.02 -5.36 -4.92
C TYR A 63 0.56 -6.15 -6.13
N ARG A 64 1.01 -5.46 -7.19
CA ARG A 64 1.65 -6.11 -8.36
C ARG A 64 2.98 -6.78 -8.01
N HIS A 65 3.77 -6.19 -7.13
CA HIS A 65 5.01 -6.83 -6.65
C HIS A 65 4.74 -8.10 -5.85
N ILE A 66 3.72 -8.10 -4.99
CA ILE A 66 3.35 -9.27 -4.20
C ILE A 66 2.82 -10.40 -5.09
N GLU A 67 1.96 -10.09 -6.07
CA GLU A 67 1.50 -11.09 -7.05
C GLU A 67 2.70 -11.72 -7.77
N LYS A 68 3.60 -10.89 -8.31
CA LYS A 68 4.78 -11.37 -9.01
C LYS A 68 5.72 -12.17 -8.11
N TYR A 69 5.82 -11.78 -6.83
CA TYR A 69 6.61 -12.52 -5.84
C TYR A 69 6.06 -13.93 -5.65
N ALA A 70 4.73 -14.06 -5.48
CA ALA A 70 4.06 -15.35 -5.37
C ALA A 70 4.26 -16.23 -6.62
N GLU A 71 4.06 -15.67 -7.82
CA GLU A 71 4.31 -16.39 -9.08
C GLU A 71 5.76 -16.89 -9.22
N LEU A 72 6.73 -16.13 -8.72
CA LEU A 72 8.14 -16.52 -8.77
C LEU A 72 8.46 -17.62 -7.74
N LEU A 73 7.80 -17.63 -6.58
CA LEU A 73 7.98 -18.69 -5.58
C LEU A 73 7.51 -20.07 -6.07
N GLU A 74 6.54 -20.11 -6.99
CA GLU A 74 6.12 -21.37 -7.63
C GLU A 74 7.20 -21.99 -8.52
N ARG A 75 8.13 -21.16 -9.02
CA ARG A 75 9.12 -21.56 -10.03
C ARG A 75 10.55 -21.58 -9.50
N TYR A 76 10.83 -20.82 -8.46
CA TYR A 76 12.17 -20.60 -7.95
C TYR A 76 12.20 -20.62 -6.42
N PRO A 77 13.30 -21.10 -5.81
CA PRO A 77 13.51 -20.96 -4.37
C PRO A 77 13.48 -19.50 -3.92
N ALA A 78 13.04 -19.26 -2.69
CA ALA A 78 12.92 -17.91 -2.11
C ALA A 78 14.22 -17.10 -2.13
N HIS A 79 15.37 -17.77 -1.98
CA HIS A 79 16.69 -17.14 -2.01
C HIS A 79 17.23 -16.87 -3.42
N SER A 80 16.49 -17.27 -4.46
CA SER A 80 16.87 -17.01 -5.85
C SER A 80 16.94 -15.49 -6.12
N ARG A 81 17.84 -15.10 -7.02
CA ARG A 81 18.01 -13.68 -7.41
C ARG A 81 16.71 -13.03 -7.91
N PRO A 82 15.86 -13.66 -8.77
CA PRO A 82 14.63 -13.03 -9.22
C PRO A 82 13.63 -12.80 -8.09
N VAL A 83 13.47 -13.76 -7.17
CA VAL A 83 12.57 -13.64 -6.01
C VAL A 83 13.05 -12.51 -5.08
N ARG A 84 14.34 -12.50 -4.72
CA ARG A 84 14.94 -11.44 -3.89
C ARG A 84 14.73 -10.05 -4.48
N LYS A 85 14.96 -9.88 -5.79
CA LYS A 85 14.79 -8.58 -6.46
C LYS A 85 13.36 -8.06 -6.37
N VAL A 86 12.35 -8.93 -6.50
CA VAL A 86 10.94 -8.53 -6.39
C VAL A 86 10.56 -8.27 -4.93
N SER A 87 11.04 -9.08 -3.99
CA SER A 87 10.84 -8.84 -2.55
C SER A 87 11.42 -7.49 -2.10
N GLU A 88 12.65 -7.16 -2.53
CA GLU A 88 13.27 -5.86 -2.24
C GLU A 88 12.47 -4.69 -2.85
N ALA A 89 11.93 -4.87 -4.05
CA ALA A 89 11.07 -3.85 -4.67
C ALA A 89 9.75 -3.67 -3.89
N ALA A 90 9.12 -4.76 -3.45
CA ALA A 90 7.93 -4.72 -2.61
C ALA A 90 8.21 -3.96 -1.29
N MET A 91 9.31 -4.28 -0.60
CA MET A 91 9.71 -3.60 0.64
C MET A 91 9.97 -2.10 0.44
N LYS A 92 10.64 -1.72 -0.66
CA LYS A 92 10.86 -0.29 -0.97
C LYS A 92 9.55 0.45 -1.25
N THR A 93 8.61 -0.19 -1.94
CA THR A 93 7.29 0.39 -2.22
C THR A 93 6.47 0.51 -0.94
N ALA A 94 6.51 -0.49 -0.05
CA ALA A 94 5.88 -0.42 1.27
C ALA A 94 6.44 0.74 2.12
N ALA A 95 7.76 0.86 2.22
CA ALA A 95 8.40 1.97 2.96
C ALA A 95 8.07 3.35 2.34
N THR A 96 7.85 3.42 1.02
CA THR A 96 7.40 4.65 0.36
C THR A 96 5.97 4.99 0.73
N LEU A 97 5.09 3.99 0.79
CA LEU A 97 3.70 4.16 1.22
C LEU A 97 3.60 4.63 2.67
N GLU A 98 4.39 4.05 3.58
CA GLU A 98 4.47 4.49 4.98
C GLU A 98 4.81 5.99 5.07
N ARG A 99 5.88 6.44 4.40
CA ARG A 99 6.28 7.86 4.39
C ARG A 99 5.24 8.80 3.75
N ILE A 100 4.48 8.33 2.77
CA ILE A 100 3.39 9.13 2.19
C ILE A 100 2.24 9.19 3.19
N GLY A 101 1.88 8.06 3.82
CA GLY A 101 0.86 7.98 4.86
C GLY A 101 1.15 8.90 6.04
N GLU A 102 2.36 8.84 6.59
CA GLU A 102 2.80 9.71 7.71
C GLU A 102 2.68 11.20 7.37
N ARG A 103 3.05 11.61 6.15
CA ARG A 103 2.93 13.01 5.71
C ARG A 103 1.48 13.44 5.58
N LEU A 104 0.65 12.59 4.98
CA LEU A 104 -0.79 12.85 4.86
C LEU A 104 -1.46 12.95 6.23
N GLU A 105 -1.10 12.08 7.19
CA GLU A 105 -1.59 12.15 8.57
C GLU A 105 -1.14 13.44 9.27
N ALA A 106 0.15 13.80 9.16
CA ALA A 106 0.68 15.03 9.74
C ALA A 106 -0.03 16.29 9.20
N ASP A 107 -0.35 16.32 7.90
CA ASP A 107 -1.09 17.41 7.28
C ASP A 107 -2.55 17.50 7.77
N VAL A 108 -3.17 16.37 8.10
CA VAL A 108 -4.50 16.33 8.74
C VAL A 108 -4.43 16.93 10.14
N TYR A 109 -3.45 16.51 10.95
CA TYR A 109 -3.27 17.04 12.31
C TYR A 109 -2.93 18.54 12.31
N ARG A 110 -2.10 19.01 11.38
CA ARG A 110 -1.78 20.45 11.24
C ARG A 110 -3.02 21.27 10.94
N LYS A 111 -3.84 20.85 9.96
CA LYS A 111 -5.09 21.54 9.60
C LYS A 111 -6.11 21.51 10.74
N ALA A 112 -6.15 20.45 11.52
CA ALA A 112 -6.99 20.39 12.72
C ALA A 112 -6.50 21.38 13.79
N GLY A 113 -5.19 21.46 14.05
CA GLY A 113 -4.59 22.43 14.97
C GLY A 113 -4.85 23.89 14.57
N GLU A 114 -4.69 24.22 13.28
CA GLU A 114 -5.00 25.55 12.73
C GLU A 114 -6.49 25.90 12.85
N LYS A 115 -7.38 24.91 12.70
CA LYS A 115 -8.84 25.11 12.79
C LYS A 115 -9.34 25.30 14.22
N TYR A 116 -8.68 24.68 15.20
CA TYR A 116 -9.09 24.72 16.61
C TYR A 116 -8.23 25.65 17.48
N GLY A 117 -7.26 26.36 16.89
CA GLY A 117 -6.55 27.48 17.53
C GLY A 117 -5.75 27.08 18.77
N VAL A 118 -4.70 26.29 18.57
CA VAL A 118 -3.59 26.18 19.55
C VAL A 118 -2.45 27.07 19.09
#